data_AF-A0AAW4L6L1-F1
#
_entry.id   AF-A0AAW4L6L1-F1
#
_cell.length_a   1.000
_cell.length_b   1.000
_cell.length_c   1.000
_cell.angle_alpha   90.00
_cell.angle_beta   90.00
_cell.angle_gamma   90.00
#
_symmetry.space_group_name_H-M   'P 1'
#
loop_
_entity.id
_entity.type
_entity.pdbx_description
1 polymer ?
#
loop_
_entity_poly.entity_id
_entity_poly.type
_entity_poly.pdbx_seq_one_letter_code
_entity_poly.pdbx_strand_id
1 'polypeptide(L)' 'MTSKDEYRIKRVKHALIDKGLSFRKWCEENDVPHSVARDLVYGRLTGNKSVKMRAVKAILEREFGQDLFEENAA' A
#
# COMPACT_ATOMS: atom_id res chain seq x y z
N MET A 1 20.03 -2.18 7.53
CA MET A 1 19.51 -1.86 6.18
C MET A 1 18.11 -2.44 6.10
N THR A 2 17.10 -1.72 6.62
CA THR A 2 15.70 -2.16 6.51
C THR A 2 15.26 -1.96 5.07
N SER A 3 14.89 -3.04 4.39
CA SER A 3 14.47 -3.01 2.98
C SER A 3 13.28 -2.04 2.82
N LYS A 4 13.18 -1.32 1.69
CA LYS A 4 12.08 -0.35 1.43
C LYS A 4 10.69 -0.94 1.70
N ASP A 5 10.52 -2.23 1.45
CA ASP A 5 9.28 -2.96 1.71
C ASP A 5 8.98 -3.11 3.21
N GLU A 6 9.98 -3.28 4.08
CA GLU A 6 9.77 -3.35 5.53
C GLU A 6 9.24 -2.03 6.08
N TYR A 7 9.77 -0.90 5.60
CA TYR A 7 9.27 0.43 5.93
C TYR A 7 7.79 0.57 5.51
N ARG A 8 7.48 0.21 4.26
CA ARG A 8 6.11 0.26 3.72
C ARG A 8 5.15 -0.59 4.53
N ILE A 9 5.50 -1.85 4.80
CA ILE A 9 4.70 -2.78 5.59
C ILE A 9 4.47 -2.23 7.00
N LYS A 10 5.50 -1.71 7.65
CA LYS A 10 5.40 -1.15 9.01
C LYS A 10 4.45 0.04 9.05
N ARG A 11 4.55 0.94 8.07
CA ARG A 11 3.70 2.13 7.97
C ARG A 11 2.23 1.75 7.79
N VAL A 12 1.93 0.85 6.84
CA VAL A 12 0.57 0.35 6.61
C VAL A 12 0.03 -0.33 7.88
N LYS A 13 0.83 -1.17 8.53
CA LYS A 13 0.42 -1.84 9.78
C LYS A 13 0.09 -0.85 10.90
N HIS A 14 0.94 0.15 11.14
CA HIS A 14 0.69 1.15 12.19
C HIS A 14 -0.60 1.94 11.91
N ALA A 15 -0.79 2.43 10.69
CA ALA A 15 -1.99 3.16 10.32
C ALA A 15 -3.28 2.34 10.48
N LEU A 16 -3.22 1.03 10.19
CA LEU A 16 -4.35 0.12 10.40
C LEU A 16 -4.63 -0.14 11.88
N ILE A 17 -3.58 -0.26 12.70
CA ILE A 17 -3.70 -0.38 14.16
C ILE A 17 -4.38 0.88 14.73
N ASP A 18 -3.95 2.06 14.31
CA ASP A 18 -4.53 3.34 14.75
C ASP A 18 -6.01 3.47 14.37
N LYS A 19 -6.41 2.86 13.24
CA LYS A 19 -7.80 2.79 12.78
C LYS A 19 -8.62 1.67 13.42
N GLY A 20 -7.99 0.74 14.14
CA GLY A 20 -8.65 -0.47 14.64
C GLY A 20 -9.18 -1.39 13.53
N LEU A 21 -8.54 -1.38 12.35
CA LEU A 21 -8.94 -2.15 11.18
C LEU A 21 -7.93 -3.23 10.83
N SER A 22 -8.39 -4.36 10.30
CA SER A 22 -7.52 -5.30 9.61
C SER A 22 -7.27 -4.84 8.18
N PHE A 23 -6.15 -5.24 7.57
CA PHE A 23 -5.86 -4.88 6.19
C PHE A 23 -6.93 -5.37 5.21
N ARG A 24 -7.50 -6.55 5.49
CA ARG A 24 -8.61 -7.12 4.72
C ARG A 24 -9.87 -6.26 4.82
N LYS A 25 -10.25 -5.87 6.04
CA LYS A 25 -11.43 -5.02 6.27
C LYS A 25 -11.27 -3.65 5.60
N TRP A 26 -10.09 -3.05 5.70
CA TRP A 26 -9.78 -1.81 5.00
C TRP A 26 -9.92 -1.96 3.47
N CYS A 27 -9.43 -3.06 2.91
CA CYS A 27 -9.59 -3.33 1.46
C CYS A 27 -11.07 -3.45 1.07
N GLU A 28 -11.88 -4.14 1.86
CA GLU A 28 -13.33 -4.31 1.64
C GLU A 28 -14.06 -2.95 1.71
N GLU A 29 -13.73 -2.11 2.69
CA GLU A 29 -14.35 -0.77 2.85
C GLU A 29 -13.99 0.22 1.73
N ASN A 30 -12.86 0.01 1.05
CA ASN A 30 -12.35 0.91 0.01
C ASN A 30 -12.49 0.35 -1.42
N ASP A 31 -13.20 -0.77 -1.58
CA ASP A 31 -13.34 -1.49 -2.86
C ASP A 31 -11.98 -1.79 -3.53
N VAL A 32 -11.00 -2.16 -2.71
CA VAL A 32 -9.64 -2.46 -3.15
C VAL A 32 -9.44 -3.98 -3.20
N PRO A 33 -8.98 -4.56 -4.33
CA PRO A 33 -8.64 -5.97 -4.37
C PRO A 33 -7.49 -6.31 -3.42
N HIS A 34 -7.79 -7.06 -2.36
CA HIS A 34 -6.84 -7.39 -1.29
C HIS A 34 -5.53 -8.03 -1.79
N SER A 35 -5.61 -8.92 -2.79
CA SER A 35 -4.42 -9.54 -3.39
C SER A 35 -3.49 -8.52 -4.04
N VAL A 36 -4.05 -7.58 -4.82
CA VAL A 36 -3.30 -6.52 -5.49
C VAL A 36 -2.69 -5.57 -4.48
N ALA A 37 -3.46 -5.13 -3.48
CA ALA A 37 -2.96 -4.23 -2.45
C ALA A 37 -1.85 -4.87 -1.63
N ARG A 38 -2.01 -6.13 -1.23
CA ARG A 38 -0.96 -6.89 -0.54
C ARG A 38 0.30 -6.97 -1.39
N ASP A 39 0.18 -7.37 -2.64
CA ASP A 39 1.34 -7.58 -3.48
C ASP A 39 2.08 -6.26 -3.79
N LEU A 40 1.37 -5.11 -3.84
CA LEU A 40 1.98 -3.77 -3.88
C LEU A 40 2.71 -3.45 -2.57
N VAL A 41 2.05 -3.62 -1.42
CA VAL A 41 2.64 -3.29 -0.10
C VAL A 41 3.90 -4.12 0.17
N TYR A 42 3.90 -5.39 -0.22
CA TYR A 42 5.03 -6.30 -0.03
C TYR A 42 6.08 -6.25 -1.15
N GLY A 43 5.97 -5.32 -2.11
CA GLY A 43 6.96 -5.14 -3.18
C GLY A 43 6.95 -6.23 -4.27
N ARG A 44 5.94 -7.09 -4.30
CA ARG A 44 5.77 -8.13 -5.33
C ARG A 44 5.22 -7.57 -6.64
N LEU A 45 4.58 -6.40 -6.59
CA LEU A 45 4.09 -5.65 -7.74
C LEU A 45 4.54 -4.19 -7.66
N THR A 46 4.85 -3.58 -8.80
CA THR A 46 5.25 -2.17 -8.90
C THR A 46 4.08 -1.20 -9.12
N GLY A 47 2.91 -1.70 -9.51
CA GLY A 47 1.70 -0.88 -9.69
C GLY A 47 1.54 -0.18 -11.04
N ASN A 48 2.58 -0.14 -11.88
CA ASN A 48 2.58 0.70 -13.08
C ASN A 48 1.99 0.03 -14.35
N LYS A 49 1.74 -1.28 -14.31
CA LYS A 49 1.39 -2.07 -15.51
C LYS A 49 -0.04 -1.89 -16.02
N SER A 50 -0.99 -1.48 -15.17
CA SER A 50 -2.39 -1.30 -15.58
C SER A 50 -3.05 -0.10 -14.91
N VAL A 51 -4.12 0.41 -15.52
CA VAL A 51 -4.92 1.52 -14.96
C VAL A 51 -5.48 1.14 -13.59
N LYS A 52 -6.02 -0.08 -13.44
CA LYS A 52 -6.54 -0.58 -12.17
C LYS A 52 -5.45 -0.63 -11.09
N MET A 53 -4.25 -1.09 -11.42
CA MET A 53 -3.15 -1.13 -10.45
C MET A 53 -2.67 0.25 -10.03
N ARG A 54 -2.61 1.21 -10.98
CA ARG A 54 -2.30 2.61 -10.66
C ARG A 54 -3.36 3.24 -9.75
N ALA A 55 -4.64 2.93 -9.96
CA ALA A 55 -5.72 3.38 -9.09
C ALA A 55 -5.56 2.81 -7.67
N VAL A 56 -5.28 1.51 -7.52
CA VAL A 56 -5.02 0.90 -6.20
C VAL A 56 -3.79 1.52 -5.53
N LYS A 57 -2.71 1.75 -6.28
CA LYS A 57 -1.49 2.42 -5.78
C LYS A 57 -1.81 3.83 -5.26
N ALA A 58 -2.56 4.63 -6.02
CA ALA A 58 -2.96 5.96 -5.62
C ALA A 58 -3.86 5.96 -4.36
N ILE A 59 -4.75 4.98 -4.22
CA ILE A 59 -5.57 4.83 -3.00
C ILE A 59 -4.69 4.52 -1.79
N LEU A 60 -3.71 3.62 -1.94
CA LEU A 60 -2.75 3.29 -0.89
C LEU A 60 -1.90 4.51 -0.49
N GLU A 61 -1.44 5.31 -1.45
CA GLU A 61 -0.69 6.55 -1.20
C GLU A 61 -1.56 7.62 -0.51
N ARG A 62 -2.81 7.78 -0.93
CA ARG A 62 -3.75 8.70 -0.29
C ARG A 62 -4.00 8.35 1.18
N GLU A 63 -4.11 7.06 1.48
CA GLU A 63 -4.49 6.58 2.80
C GLU A 63 -3.31 6.44 3.77
N PHE A 64 -2.19 5.91 3.29
CA PHE A 64 -1.06 5.52 4.14
C PHE A 64 0.17 6.44 3.98
N GLY A 65 0.13 7.40 3.03
CA GLY A 65 1.16 8.41 2.81
C GLY A 65 1.54 8.57 1.34
N GLN A 66 1.66 9.81 0.85
CA GLN A 66 1.98 10.08 -0.55
C GLN A 66 3.34 9.50 -0.98
N ASP A 67 4.27 9.37 -0.02
CA ASP A 67 5.61 8.83 -0.18
C ASP A 67 5.69 7.31 -0.02
N LEU A 68 4.56 6.61 0.14
CA LEU A 68 4.52 5.16 0.42
C LEU A 68 5.26 4.30 -0.62
N PHE A 69 5.30 4.76 -1.87
CA PHE A 69 6.03 4.13 -2.96
C PHE A 69 7.04 5.05 -3.64
N GLU A 70 7.41 6.18 -3.01
CA GLU A 70 8.45 7.04 -3.56
C GLU A 70 9.77 6.26 -3.61
N GLU A 71 10.20 5.95 -4.83
CA GLU A 71 11.59 5.66 -5.13
C GLU A 71 12.26 7.02 -5.18
N ASN A 72 13.15 7.35 -4.22
CA ASN A 72 13.94 8.58 -4.24
C ASN A 72 14.37 8.89 -5.69
N ALA A 73 13.73 9.90 -6.29
CA ALA A 73 14.20 10.51 -7.52
C ALA A 73 15.35 11.43 -7.11
N ALA A 74 16.52 10.84 -6.91
CA ALA A 74 17.80 11.52 -6.79
C ALA A 74 18.89 10.60 -7.36
#